data_AF-A0AA92TJA2-F1
#
_entry.id   AF-A0AA92TJA2-F1
#
_cell.length_a   1.000
_cell.length_b   1.000
_cell.length_c   1.000
_cell.angle_alpha   90.00
_cell.angle_beta   90.00
_cell.angle_gamma   90.00
#
_symmetry.space_group_name_H-M   'P 1'
#
loop_
_entity.id
_entity.type
_entity.pdbx_description
1 polymer ?
#
loop_
_entity_poly.entity_id
_entity_poly.type
_entity_poly.pdbx_seq_one_letter_code
_entity_poly.pdbx_strand_id
1 'polypeptide(L)'
;MEGYNNKPEMLFVLRMNAEGNDVFIEEYELSEFPKLEEWFYSKGFFDYNATFEEMELVGQCLGAERIVNYNRRKSVLELELKNMKQSLKDYTESVLKVEKALENIGVEDIRHNKSMEKIDLCSFSDTFYIYDKPFLKLEYRLGHRFRTDSFIEGYDIPCWKIQFMHQGGLSVYNRNDLLKSDKTFDEWMQVIFQLPEDVDLKREKICELIHTIYGFEIQITDILYDPASKCFVLKEEVEQNMLKDIKPERAVEPDEIAKYTTLDTLVAVLQWGKMRMNSIVSMNDKTETGFLEEYIRNYKEDFDEECNKYLFADKEFITSFTTRIDDLDMWRLYGDNARGVCMVFERINKDSDELFNISYIAEKSDVLEKIAKLQDALKNNSIRFRMNLLKKYQHFLKLSDYSSESECRLMVNSKKTDGWFINRDNGILTPYIEKKLVREVEEDNIYPFRLSGIILGPASREQTANMMQILYMAAQCQYSLFVKQSKITSYR
;
A
#
# COMPACT_ATOMS: atom_id res chain seq x y z
N MET A 1 -46.36 22.13 47.71
CA MET A 1 -45.69 21.81 46.43
C MET A 1 -44.53 22.77 46.28
N GLU A 2 -43.51 22.39 45.51
CA GLU A 2 -42.19 23.03 45.33
C GLU A 2 -41.13 22.63 46.37
N GLY A 3 -40.07 22.00 45.86
CA GLY A 3 -38.89 21.60 46.64
C GLY A 3 -38.24 20.28 46.21
N TYR A 4 -38.86 19.51 45.32
CA TYR A 4 -38.24 18.31 44.74
C TYR A 4 -38.10 18.49 43.22
N ASN A 5 -36.87 18.34 42.72
CA ASN A 5 -36.44 18.25 41.31
C ASN A 5 -35.97 19.52 40.58
N ASN A 6 -34.99 20.25 41.13
CA ASN A 6 -34.10 21.09 40.31
C ASN A 6 -32.67 20.53 40.32
N LYS A 7 -32.51 19.25 39.96
CA LYS A 7 -31.20 18.81 39.47
C LYS A 7 -31.20 19.02 37.95
N PRO A 8 -30.16 19.66 37.38
CA PRO A 8 -30.04 19.76 35.93
C PRO A 8 -30.13 18.36 35.34
N GLU A 9 -30.89 18.20 34.25
CA GLU A 9 -30.93 16.94 33.53
C GLU A 9 -29.55 16.74 32.89
N MET A 10 -28.85 15.68 33.32
CA MET A 10 -27.53 15.37 32.82
C MET A 10 -27.63 14.43 31.62
N LEU A 11 -26.90 14.77 30.55
CA LEU A 11 -26.61 13.89 29.44
C LEU A 11 -25.24 13.23 29.70
N PHE A 12 -25.24 11.92 29.83
CA PHE A 12 -24.01 11.13 29.95
C PHE A 12 -23.68 10.50 28.59
N VAL A 13 -22.44 10.66 28.13
CA VAL A 13 -21.99 10.19 26.81
C VAL A 13 -20.77 9.31 26.97
N LEU A 14 -20.81 8.10 26.42
CA LEU A 14 -19.62 7.25 26.32
C LEU A 14 -18.72 7.71 25.18
N ARG A 15 -17.43 7.88 25.48
CA ARG A 15 -16.43 8.35 24.53
C ARG A 15 -15.19 7.45 24.57
N MET A 16 -14.67 7.11 23.40
CA MET A 16 -13.34 6.53 23.24
C MET A 16 -12.32 7.65 23.05
N ASN A 17 -11.12 7.48 23.58
CA ASN A 17 -10.01 8.41 23.31
C ASN A 17 -9.59 8.38 21.82
N ALA A 18 -8.86 9.40 21.37
CA ALA A 18 -8.44 9.55 19.98
C ALA A 18 -7.57 8.38 19.47
N GLU A 19 -6.90 7.67 20.39
CA GLU A 19 -5.99 6.56 20.09
C GLU A 19 -6.71 5.20 19.99
N GLY A 20 -7.98 5.14 20.39
CA GLY A 20 -8.78 3.91 20.37
C GLY A 20 -8.43 2.90 21.47
N ASN A 21 -7.81 3.34 22.56
CA ASN A 21 -7.24 2.47 23.59
C ASN A 21 -7.94 2.61 24.96
N ASP A 22 -8.84 3.58 25.14
CA ASP A 22 -9.62 3.71 26.38
C ASP A 22 -10.99 4.34 26.15
N VAL A 23 -11.97 3.90 26.94
CA VAL A 23 -13.35 4.43 26.96
C VAL A 23 -13.58 5.15 28.30
N PHE A 24 -14.35 6.22 28.29
CA PHE A 24 -14.76 6.98 29.47
C PHE A 24 -16.16 7.57 29.30
N ILE A 25 -16.73 8.08 30.39
CA ILE A 25 -18.02 8.78 30.39
C ILE A 25 -17.73 10.27 30.48
N GLU A 26 -18.30 11.04 29.55
CA GLU A 26 -18.41 12.49 29.61
C GLU A 26 -19.79 12.88 30.14
N GLU A 27 -19.84 13.97 30.88
CA GLU A 27 -21.06 14.49 31.49
C GLU A 27 -21.32 15.89 30.96
N TYR A 28 -22.54 16.13 30.49
CA TYR A 28 -22.99 17.40 29.95
C TYR A 28 -24.32 17.80 30.59
N GLU A 29 -24.54 19.09 30.81
CA GLU A 29 -25.88 19.57 31.14
C GLU A 29 -26.72 19.58 29.86
N LEU A 30 -27.89 18.94 29.87
CA LEU A 30 -28.73 18.81 28.67
C LEU A 30 -29.17 20.19 28.13
N SER A 31 -29.31 21.17 29.02
CA SER A 31 -29.62 22.56 28.70
C SER A 31 -28.56 23.28 27.87
N GLU A 32 -27.32 22.77 27.80
CA GLU A 32 -26.29 23.27 26.87
C GLU A 32 -26.65 22.96 25.40
N PHE A 33 -27.59 22.05 25.17
CA PHE A 33 -27.99 21.60 23.84
C PHE A 33 -29.51 21.71 23.63
N PRO A 34 -30.05 22.93 23.39
CA PRO A 34 -31.49 23.18 23.32
C PRO A 34 -32.23 22.28 22.33
N LYS A 35 -31.60 21.94 21.20
CA LYS A 35 -32.20 21.03 20.20
C LYS A 35 -32.30 19.60 20.71
N LEU A 36 -31.28 19.10 21.40
CA LEU A 36 -31.31 17.76 22.02
C LEU A 36 -32.33 17.72 23.15
N GLU A 37 -32.35 18.77 23.98
CA GLU A 37 -33.31 18.93 25.06
C GLU A 37 -34.76 18.87 24.56
N GLU A 38 -35.11 19.68 23.55
CA GLU A 38 -36.43 19.66 22.92
C GLU A 38 -36.76 18.29 22.33
N TRP A 39 -35.80 17.65 21.66
CA TRP A 39 -35.98 16.33 21.07
C TRP A 39 -36.35 15.28 22.14
N PHE A 40 -35.61 15.22 23.26
CA PHE A 40 -35.86 14.26 24.33
C PHE A 40 -37.25 14.43 24.96
N TYR A 41 -37.70 15.68 25.14
CA TYR A 41 -39.01 15.96 25.70
C TYR A 41 -40.15 15.70 24.70
N SER A 42 -39.89 15.77 23.39
CA SER A 42 -40.91 15.62 22.36
C SER A 42 -41.24 14.18 21.96
N LYS A 43 -40.27 13.25 21.98
CA LYS A 43 -40.42 11.93 21.32
C LYS A 43 -41.13 10.86 22.15
N GLY A 44 -41.10 10.94 23.49
CA GLY A 44 -41.98 10.20 24.42
C GLY A 44 -41.99 8.65 24.40
N PHE A 45 -41.52 7.98 23.34
CA PHE A 45 -41.53 6.53 23.14
C PHE A 45 -40.38 6.08 22.22
N PHE A 46 -39.93 4.84 22.44
CA PHE A 46 -38.90 4.16 21.65
C PHE A 46 -39.44 3.75 20.25
N ASP A 47 -38.93 4.38 19.19
CA ASP A 47 -39.03 3.94 17.79
C ASP A 47 -37.61 3.79 17.21
N TYR A 48 -37.42 2.85 16.29
CA TYR A 48 -36.13 2.56 15.64
C TYR A 48 -35.63 3.75 14.81
N ASN A 49 -36.53 4.48 14.14
CA ASN A 49 -36.19 5.68 13.37
C ASN A 49 -35.81 6.86 14.29
N ALA A 50 -36.43 6.94 15.47
CA ALA A 50 -36.08 7.94 16.47
C ALA A 50 -34.62 7.77 16.93
N THR A 51 -34.11 6.54 17.06
CA THR A 51 -32.71 6.30 17.45
C THR A 51 -31.70 6.87 16.46
N PHE A 52 -31.98 6.81 15.14
CA PHE A 52 -31.06 7.31 14.12
C PHE A 52 -31.06 8.85 14.06
N GLU A 53 -32.25 9.47 14.10
CA GLU A 53 -32.40 10.93 14.20
C GLU A 53 -31.70 11.49 15.45
N GLU A 54 -31.80 10.77 16.57
CA GLU A 54 -31.15 11.13 17.82
C GLU A 54 -29.62 11.08 17.72
N MET A 55 -29.08 10.03 17.12
CA MET A 55 -27.63 9.89 16.90
C MET A 55 -27.08 10.98 15.99
N GLU A 56 -27.80 11.32 14.91
CA GLU A 56 -27.42 12.43 14.03
C GLU A 56 -27.42 13.76 14.78
N LEU A 57 -28.46 14.01 15.60
CA LEU A 57 -28.58 15.23 16.38
C LEU A 57 -27.48 15.35 17.46
N VAL A 58 -27.16 14.27 18.15
CA VAL A 58 -26.02 14.19 19.08
C VAL A 58 -24.72 14.48 18.32
N GLY A 59 -24.52 13.86 17.15
CA GLY A 59 -23.34 14.10 16.30
C GLY A 59 -23.20 15.56 15.86
N GLN A 60 -24.31 16.25 15.55
CA GLN A 60 -24.32 17.67 15.22
C GLN A 60 -23.96 18.56 16.42
N CYS A 61 -24.46 18.21 17.61
CA CYS A 61 -24.25 19.00 18.83
C CYS A 61 -22.86 18.81 19.46
N LEU A 62 -22.34 17.58 19.39
CA LEU A 62 -21.17 17.14 20.17
C LEU A 62 -19.99 16.71 19.28
N GLY A 63 -20.19 16.57 17.96
CA GLY A 63 -19.20 16.11 16.98
C GLY A 63 -19.31 14.62 16.67
N ALA A 64 -19.03 14.25 15.41
CA ALA A 64 -19.19 12.91 14.83
C ALA A 64 -18.20 11.83 15.35
N GLU A 65 -17.45 12.08 16.41
CA GLU A 65 -16.37 11.20 16.90
C GLU A 65 -16.77 10.32 18.12
N ARG A 66 -18.07 10.12 18.38
CA ARG A 66 -18.56 9.68 19.71
C ARG A 66 -19.39 8.40 19.73
N ILE A 67 -18.77 7.32 20.21
CA ILE A 67 -19.26 5.93 20.35
C ILE A 67 -20.39 5.61 21.35
N VAL A 68 -21.58 6.19 21.22
CA VAL A 68 -22.96 5.65 21.45
C VAL A 68 -23.22 4.61 22.56
N ASN A 69 -23.53 5.11 23.75
CA ASN A 69 -24.77 4.80 24.50
C ASN A 69 -24.94 5.99 25.47
N TYR A 70 -26.03 6.75 25.33
CA TYR A 70 -26.33 7.84 26.25
C TYR A 70 -27.55 7.45 27.06
N ASN A 71 -27.50 7.77 28.34
CA ASN A 71 -28.56 7.43 29.25
C ASN A 71 -28.67 8.54 30.26
N ARG A 72 -29.89 8.97 30.60
CA ARG A 72 -30.11 9.90 31.72
C ARG A 72 -29.70 9.27 33.07
N ARG A 73 -29.40 7.97 33.10
CA ARG A 73 -28.95 7.20 34.27
C ARG A 73 -27.49 6.75 34.10
N LYS A 74 -26.58 7.42 34.80
CA LYS A 74 -25.15 7.11 34.85
C LYS A 74 -24.82 5.63 35.11
N SER A 75 -25.54 4.98 36.03
CA SER A 75 -25.26 3.60 36.44
C SER A 75 -25.38 2.55 35.33
N VAL A 76 -26.22 2.79 34.32
CA VAL A 76 -26.33 1.91 33.15
C VAL A 76 -25.06 2.01 32.29
N LEU A 77 -24.55 3.23 32.11
CA LEU A 77 -23.34 3.48 31.35
C LEU A 77 -22.08 3.04 32.10
N GLU A 78 -22.06 3.07 33.44
CA GLU A 78 -20.94 2.53 34.23
C GLU A 78 -20.80 1.01 34.05
N LEU A 79 -21.91 0.28 33.97
CA LEU A 79 -21.88 -1.15 33.66
C LEU A 79 -21.41 -1.40 32.23
N GLU A 80 -21.91 -0.62 31.28
CA GLU A 80 -21.53 -0.72 29.87
C GLU A 80 -20.05 -0.39 29.66
N LEU A 81 -19.56 0.66 30.31
CA LEU A 81 -18.15 1.07 30.33
C LEU A 81 -17.26 -0.07 30.81
N LYS A 82 -17.66 -0.76 31.89
CA LYS A 82 -16.92 -1.91 32.40
C LYS A 82 -16.81 -3.03 31.37
N ASN A 83 -17.91 -3.37 30.69
CA ASN A 83 -17.94 -4.41 29.66
C ASN A 83 -17.09 -4.04 28.43
N MET A 84 -17.15 -2.77 28.01
CA MET A 84 -16.35 -2.26 26.90
C MET A 84 -14.86 -2.25 27.22
N LYS A 85 -14.46 -1.79 28.42
CA LYS A 85 -13.06 -1.83 28.85
C LYS A 85 -12.50 -3.25 28.86
N GLN A 86 -13.28 -4.23 29.31
CA GLN A 86 -12.88 -5.63 29.26
C GLN A 86 -12.74 -6.12 27.81
N SER A 87 -13.72 -5.86 26.96
CA SER A 87 -13.68 -6.28 25.55
C SER A 87 -12.52 -5.65 24.78
N LEU A 88 -12.22 -4.37 25.04
CA LEU A 88 -11.09 -3.66 24.44
C LEU A 88 -9.75 -4.23 24.92
N LYS A 89 -9.66 -4.61 26.20
CA LYS A 89 -8.50 -5.32 26.73
C LYS A 89 -8.32 -6.67 26.03
N ASP A 90 -9.38 -7.47 25.92
CA ASP A 90 -9.34 -8.78 25.26
C ASP A 90 -8.94 -8.65 23.78
N TYR A 91 -9.45 -7.63 23.08
CA TYR A 91 -9.05 -7.27 21.73
C TYR A 91 -7.56 -6.93 21.64
N THR A 92 -7.07 -6.06 22.52
CA THR A 92 -5.67 -5.62 22.54
C THR A 92 -4.73 -6.79 22.84
N GLU A 93 -5.08 -7.64 23.79
CA GLU A 93 -4.34 -8.87 24.07
C GLU A 93 -4.34 -9.82 22.86
N SER A 94 -5.44 -9.88 22.12
CA SER A 94 -5.56 -10.70 20.90
C SER A 94 -4.68 -10.17 19.77
N VAL A 95 -4.56 -8.86 19.60
CA VAL A 95 -3.60 -8.22 18.65
C VAL A 95 -2.17 -8.66 18.97
N LEU A 96 -1.74 -8.56 20.24
CA LEU A 96 -0.41 -8.99 20.68
C LEU A 96 -0.16 -10.49 20.46
N LYS A 97 -1.19 -11.33 20.64
CA LYS A 97 -1.11 -12.77 20.33
C LYS A 97 -0.89 -13.03 18.84
N VAL A 98 -1.51 -12.24 17.96
CA VAL A 98 -1.30 -12.34 16.50
C VAL A 98 0.12 -11.92 16.13
N GLU A 99 0.60 -10.78 16.64
CA GLU A 99 1.97 -10.31 16.39
C GLU A 99 2.99 -11.39 16.76
N LYS A 100 2.87 -11.95 17.97
CA LYS A 100 3.74 -13.03 18.43
C LYS A 100 3.62 -14.31 17.59
N ALA A 101 2.41 -14.66 17.14
CA ALA A 101 2.23 -15.81 16.26
C ALA A 101 2.92 -15.62 14.90
N LEU A 102 2.82 -14.41 14.33
CA LEU A 102 3.49 -14.07 13.08
C LEU A 102 5.02 -14.10 13.22
N GLU A 103 5.55 -13.54 14.32
CA GLU A 103 6.98 -13.63 14.67
C GLU A 103 7.46 -15.09 14.75
N ASN A 104 6.68 -15.97 15.39
CA ASN A 104 7.05 -17.38 15.56
C ASN A 104 7.10 -18.17 14.24
N ILE A 105 6.35 -17.76 13.22
CA ILE A 105 6.38 -18.41 11.90
C ILE A 105 7.66 -18.00 11.15
N GLY A 106 8.30 -16.91 11.56
CA GLY A 106 9.56 -16.43 11.01
C GLY A 106 9.42 -15.82 9.62
N VAL A 107 8.21 -15.40 9.22
CA VAL A 107 8.01 -14.68 7.95
C VAL A 107 8.62 -13.29 8.07
N GLU A 108 9.43 -12.91 7.08
CA GLU A 108 10.26 -11.70 7.15
C GLU A 108 9.49 -10.42 6.76
N ASP A 109 8.45 -10.53 5.92
CA ASP A 109 7.68 -9.39 5.41
C ASP A 109 6.28 -9.35 6.02
N ILE A 110 6.19 -8.73 7.20
CA ILE A 110 4.95 -8.53 7.94
C ILE A 110 4.67 -7.04 8.04
N ARG A 111 3.44 -6.64 7.70
CA ARG A 111 2.94 -5.28 7.92
C ARG A 111 1.68 -5.31 8.77
N HIS A 112 1.59 -4.38 9.72
CA HIS A 112 0.44 -4.22 10.59
C HIS A 112 -0.13 -2.81 10.44
N ASN A 113 -1.42 -2.72 10.11
CA ASN A 113 -2.13 -1.46 9.92
C ASN A 113 -3.29 -1.35 10.91
N LYS A 114 -3.27 -0.33 11.76
CA LYS A 114 -4.41 0.06 12.60
C LYS A 114 -5.28 1.08 11.88
N SER A 115 -6.60 0.91 11.94
CA SER A 115 -7.58 1.86 11.41
C SER A 115 -8.76 2.02 12.37
N MET A 116 -9.41 3.19 12.29
CA MET A 116 -10.62 3.51 13.03
C MET A 116 -11.65 4.09 12.05
N GLU A 117 -12.77 3.40 11.86
CA GLU A 117 -13.87 3.89 11.03
C GLU A 117 -14.81 4.76 11.88
N LYS A 118 -14.90 6.05 11.55
CA LYS A 118 -15.69 7.04 12.30
C LYS A 118 -17.17 7.13 11.88
N ILE A 119 -17.54 6.54 10.74
CA ILE A 119 -18.75 6.96 10.02
C ILE A 119 -20.05 6.39 10.62
N ASP A 120 -20.07 5.18 11.20
CA ASP A 120 -21.19 4.72 12.05
C ASP A 120 -20.72 3.58 12.97
N LEU A 121 -20.78 3.77 14.29
CA LEU A 121 -20.53 2.74 15.33
C LEU A 121 -19.04 2.35 15.63
N CYS A 122 -18.04 3.18 15.25
CA CYS A 122 -16.66 3.19 15.81
C CYS A 122 -16.13 1.78 15.92
N SER A 123 -15.88 1.20 14.75
CA SER A 123 -15.10 -0.02 14.68
C SER A 123 -13.63 0.32 14.64
N PHE A 124 -12.87 -0.43 15.42
CA PHE A 124 -11.42 -0.47 15.36
C PHE A 124 -11.03 -1.70 14.59
N SER A 125 -9.99 -1.58 13.77
CA SER A 125 -9.43 -2.78 13.18
C SER A 125 -7.93 -2.74 13.04
N ASP A 126 -7.35 -3.90 13.25
CA ASP A 126 -5.95 -4.21 13.06
C ASP A 126 -5.85 -5.23 11.93
N THR A 127 -5.26 -4.82 10.81
CA THR A 127 -5.09 -5.66 9.63
C THR A 127 -3.62 -6.02 9.48
N PHE A 128 -3.35 -7.32 9.48
CA PHE A 128 -2.04 -7.93 9.31
C PHE A 128 -1.88 -8.41 7.88
N TYR A 129 -0.72 -8.10 7.30
CA TYR A 129 -0.35 -8.46 5.94
C TYR A 129 0.89 -9.34 5.97
N ILE A 130 0.95 -10.30 5.05
CA ILE A 130 2.10 -11.15 4.82
C ILE A 130 2.49 -11.00 3.34
N TYR A 131 3.71 -10.54 3.06
CA TYR A 131 4.17 -10.21 1.70
C TYR A 131 3.14 -9.33 0.95
N ASP A 132 2.75 -8.22 1.57
CA ASP A 132 1.72 -7.26 1.12
C ASP A 132 0.30 -7.81 0.90
N LYS A 133 0.05 -9.10 1.16
CA LYS A 133 -1.28 -9.71 1.07
C LYS A 133 -2.05 -9.58 2.39
N PRO A 134 -3.28 -9.04 2.39
CA PRO A 134 -4.14 -9.03 3.58
C PRO A 134 -4.38 -10.44 4.12
N PHE A 135 -3.85 -10.73 5.31
CA PHE A 135 -3.92 -12.05 5.91
C PHE A 135 -5.04 -12.16 6.96
N LEU A 136 -4.95 -11.36 8.03
CA LEU A 136 -5.88 -11.41 9.15
C LEU A 136 -6.33 -10.00 9.52
N LYS A 137 -7.63 -9.77 9.63
CA LYS A 137 -8.20 -8.55 10.20
C LYS A 137 -8.86 -8.88 11.53
N LEU A 138 -8.40 -8.25 12.61
CA LEU A 138 -9.14 -8.18 13.86
C LEU A 138 -9.99 -6.91 13.82
N GLU A 139 -11.26 -7.01 14.20
CA GLU A 139 -12.17 -5.87 14.22
C GLU A 139 -12.96 -5.87 15.53
N TYR A 140 -12.86 -4.81 16.31
CA TYR A 140 -13.71 -4.60 17.48
C TYR A 140 -14.85 -3.66 17.10
N ARG A 141 -16.09 -4.08 17.34
CA ARG A 141 -17.29 -3.30 17.03
C ARG A 141 -17.93 -2.79 18.31
N LEU A 142 -18.08 -1.47 18.43
CA LEU A 142 -18.79 -0.84 19.53
C LEU A 142 -20.30 -0.81 19.22
N GLY A 143 -21.10 -1.56 19.99
CA GLY A 143 -22.56 -1.46 19.99
C GLY A 143 -23.34 -2.67 19.45
N HIS A 144 -24.67 -2.59 19.54
CA HIS A 144 -25.61 -3.70 19.36
C HIS A 144 -26.24 -3.84 17.95
N ARG A 145 -25.90 -3.00 16.97
CA ARG A 145 -26.59 -3.02 15.67
C ARG A 145 -25.68 -3.36 14.49
N PHE A 146 -26.19 -4.24 13.66
CA PHE A 146 -25.69 -4.56 12.33
C PHE A 146 -25.59 -3.29 11.50
N ARG A 147 -24.38 -2.96 11.03
CA ARG A 147 -24.23 -2.22 9.79
C ARG A 147 -24.38 -3.22 8.64
N THR A 148 -25.14 -2.86 7.62
CA THR A 148 -24.84 -3.32 6.25
C THR A 148 -23.39 -2.97 5.99
N ASP A 149 -22.61 -3.95 5.57
CA ASP A 149 -21.15 -3.88 5.40
C ASP A 149 -20.71 -2.46 5.04
N SER A 150 -19.85 -1.87 5.88
CA SER A 150 -19.16 -0.64 5.50
C SER A 150 -18.70 -0.84 4.07
N PHE A 151 -19.08 0.09 3.18
CA PHE A 151 -18.65 0.09 1.79
C PHE A 151 -17.19 -0.32 1.81
N ILE A 152 -16.90 -1.47 1.19
CA ILE A 152 -15.54 -1.97 1.05
C ILE A 152 -14.83 -0.86 0.29
N GLU A 153 -14.15 0.03 1.02
CA GLU A 153 -13.16 0.93 0.46
C GLU A 153 -12.04 0.00 -0.03
N GLY A 154 -12.16 -0.43 -1.28
CA GLY A 154 -11.15 -1.12 -2.05
C GLY A 154 -10.52 -2.36 -1.42
N TYR A 155 -11.04 -3.54 -1.78
CA TYR A 155 -10.33 -4.82 -2.06
C TYR A 155 -9.20 -5.34 -1.13
N ASP A 156 -8.98 -4.78 0.05
CA ASP A 156 -8.12 -5.36 1.11
C ASP A 156 -8.90 -6.44 1.89
N ILE A 157 -9.53 -7.40 1.19
CA ILE A 157 -10.28 -8.49 1.82
C ILE A 157 -9.26 -9.46 2.46
N PRO A 158 -9.23 -9.56 3.80
CA PRO A 158 -8.28 -10.45 4.47
C PRO A 158 -8.67 -11.91 4.25
N CYS A 159 -7.68 -12.80 4.26
CA CYS A 159 -7.93 -14.25 4.26
C CYS A 159 -8.82 -14.67 5.44
N TRP A 160 -8.64 -14.00 6.58
CA TRP A 160 -9.40 -14.21 7.80
C TRP A 160 -9.87 -12.89 8.41
N LYS A 161 -11.08 -12.87 8.93
CA LYS A 161 -11.58 -11.74 9.73
C LYS A 161 -12.15 -12.26 11.05
N ILE A 162 -11.69 -11.73 12.16
CA ILE A 162 -12.25 -12.02 13.49
C ILE A 162 -12.87 -10.73 14.03
N GLN A 163 -14.17 -10.78 14.28
CA GLN A 163 -14.91 -9.68 14.87
C GLN A 163 -15.21 -9.98 16.33
N PHE A 164 -14.80 -9.05 17.19
CA PHE A 164 -15.12 -9.05 18.60
C PHE A 164 -16.45 -8.33 18.78
N MET A 165 -17.48 -9.11 19.14
CA MET A 165 -18.81 -8.60 19.41
C MET A 165 -18.87 -8.06 20.83
N HIS A 166 -19.66 -7.00 21.01
CA HIS A 166 -19.98 -6.49 22.34
C HIS A 166 -20.56 -7.63 23.21
N GLN A 167 -20.06 -7.78 24.44
CA GLN A 167 -20.35 -8.89 25.39
C GLN A 167 -19.61 -10.21 25.14
N GLY A 168 -18.54 -10.20 24.33
CA GLY A 168 -17.52 -11.28 24.32
C GLY A 168 -17.75 -12.39 23.28
N GLY A 169 -18.71 -12.23 22.37
CA GLY A 169 -18.86 -13.14 21.23
C GLY A 169 -17.80 -12.91 20.15
N LEU A 170 -17.47 -13.96 19.38
CA LEU A 170 -16.60 -13.86 18.21
C LEU A 170 -17.37 -14.23 16.95
N SER A 171 -17.27 -13.41 15.91
CA SER A 171 -17.68 -13.79 14.55
C SER A 171 -16.42 -13.95 13.70
N VAL A 172 -16.20 -15.15 13.17
CA VAL A 172 -15.01 -15.47 12.37
C VAL A 172 -15.41 -15.73 10.94
N TYR A 173 -14.70 -15.09 10.01
CA TYR A 173 -14.90 -15.25 8.58
C TYR A 173 -13.62 -15.79 7.97
N ASN A 174 -13.76 -16.76 7.06
CA ASN A 174 -12.72 -17.10 6.10
C ASN A 174 -13.13 -16.47 4.77
N ARG A 175 -12.37 -15.47 4.32
CA ARG A 175 -12.81 -14.56 3.25
C ARG A 175 -14.21 -13.99 3.57
N ASN A 176 -15.21 -14.34 2.77
CA ASN A 176 -16.59 -13.89 2.92
C ASN A 176 -17.48 -14.91 3.66
N ASP A 177 -16.96 -16.09 3.98
CA ASP A 177 -17.73 -17.17 4.58
C ASP A 177 -17.71 -17.06 6.11
N LEU A 178 -18.88 -16.81 6.71
CA LEU A 178 -19.06 -16.80 8.16
C LEU A 178 -18.99 -18.24 8.72
N LEU A 179 -18.04 -18.48 9.60
CA LEU A 179 -17.86 -19.76 10.28
C LEU A 179 -18.57 -19.73 11.64
N LYS A 180 -19.64 -20.53 11.77
CA LYS A 180 -20.34 -20.69 13.05
C LYS A 180 -19.66 -21.78 13.89
N SER A 181 -19.02 -21.39 14.99
CA SER A 181 -18.36 -22.30 15.94
C SER A 181 -18.24 -21.63 17.30
N ASP A 182 -18.36 -22.40 18.38
CA ASP A 182 -18.15 -21.94 19.76
C ASP A 182 -16.67 -21.93 20.18
N LYS A 183 -15.76 -21.76 19.21
CA LYS A 183 -14.31 -21.75 19.45
C LYS A 183 -13.90 -20.42 20.09
N THR A 184 -13.02 -20.52 21.07
CA THR A 184 -12.28 -19.41 21.65
C THR A 184 -11.33 -18.78 20.63
N PHE A 185 -10.84 -17.58 20.93
CA PHE A 185 -9.82 -16.91 20.10
C PHE A 185 -8.57 -17.79 19.91
N ASP A 186 -8.10 -18.43 20.98
CA ASP A 186 -6.89 -19.25 20.94
C ASP A 186 -7.07 -20.52 20.07
N GLU A 187 -8.25 -21.13 20.09
CA GLU A 187 -8.58 -22.24 19.18
C GLU A 187 -8.66 -21.78 17.72
N TRP A 188 -9.18 -20.57 17.46
CA TRP A 188 -9.16 -20.00 16.11
C TRP A 188 -7.75 -19.68 15.65
N MET A 189 -6.89 -19.17 16.52
CA MET A 189 -5.47 -18.95 16.23
C MET A 189 -4.79 -20.25 15.80
N GLN A 190 -5.05 -21.37 16.48
CA GLN A 190 -4.52 -22.68 16.09
C GLN A 190 -4.97 -23.10 14.68
N VAL A 191 -6.22 -22.80 14.30
CA VAL A 191 -6.74 -23.10 12.95
C VAL A 191 -6.12 -22.18 11.90
N ILE A 192 -6.05 -20.88 12.17
CA ILE A 192 -5.57 -19.86 11.22
C ILE A 192 -4.09 -20.07 10.88
N PHE A 193 -3.30 -20.45 11.88
CA PHE A 193 -1.86 -20.67 11.78
C PHE A 193 -1.48 -22.14 11.63
N GLN A 194 -2.46 -23.01 11.35
CA GLN A 194 -2.21 -24.43 11.14
C GLN A 194 -1.31 -24.65 9.91
N LEU A 195 -0.19 -25.33 10.11
CA LEU A 195 0.67 -25.80 9.03
C LEU A 195 0.06 -27.03 8.35
N PRO A 196 0.32 -27.25 7.04
CA PRO A 196 -0.02 -28.51 6.38
C PRO A 196 0.61 -29.72 7.09
N GLU A 197 -0.10 -30.84 7.16
CA GLU A 197 0.41 -32.06 7.82
C GLU A 197 1.69 -32.58 7.17
N ASP A 198 1.87 -32.33 5.88
CA ASP A 198 3.04 -32.75 5.08
C ASP A 198 4.12 -31.65 4.96
N VAL A 199 4.10 -30.64 5.83
CA VAL A 199 5.00 -29.48 5.75
C VAL A 199 6.48 -29.88 5.76
N ASP A 200 6.88 -30.78 6.66
CA ASP A 200 8.29 -31.17 6.81
C ASP A 200 8.76 -32.02 5.63
N LEU A 201 7.92 -32.95 5.15
CA LEU A 201 8.20 -33.73 3.93
C LEU A 201 8.40 -32.82 2.71
N LYS A 202 7.57 -31.78 2.57
CA LYS A 202 7.69 -30.80 1.48
C LYS A 202 8.95 -29.95 1.61
N ARG A 203 9.33 -29.55 2.83
CA ARG A 203 10.58 -28.82 3.08
C ARG A 203 11.81 -29.65 2.72
N GLU A 204 11.85 -30.91 3.15
CA GLU A 204 12.91 -31.86 2.76
C GLU A 204 13.02 -31.97 1.25
N LYS A 205 11.86 -32.06 0.55
CA LYS A 205 11.84 -32.13 -0.91
C LYS A 205 12.36 -30.86 -1.57
N ILE A 206 12.04 -29.68 -1.03
CA ILE A 206 12.57 -28.39 -1.51
C ILE A 206 14.09 -28.34 -1.33
N CYS A 207 14.62 -28.75 -0.16
CA CYS A 207 16.06 -28.85 0.07
C CYS A 207 16.76 -29.75 -0.96
N GLU A 208 16.22 -30.94 -1.22
CA GLU A 208 16.74 -31.90 -2.21
C GLU A 208 16.79 -31.29 -3.62
N LEU A 209 15.71 -30.62 -4.03
CA LEU A 209 15.62 -29.99 -5.35
C LEU A 209 16.59 -28.81 -5.50
N ILE A 210 16.72 -27.97 -4.47
CA ILE A 210 17.68 -26.87 -4.48
C ILE A 210 19.12 -27.39 -4.54
N HIS A 211 19.46 -28.41 -3.75
CA HIS A 211 20.78 -29.06 -3.84
C HIS A 211 21.05 -29.62 -5.24
N THR A 212 20.07 -30.30 -5.83
CA THR A 212 20.20 -30.92 -7.15
C THR A 212 20.39 -29.88 -8.28
N ILE A 213 19.68 -28.75 -8.21
CA ILE A 213 19.65 -27.75 -9.29
C ILE A 213 20.77 -26.71 -9.12
N TYR A 214 21.04 -26.27 -7.90
CA TYR A 214 21.98 -25.19 -7.60
C TYR A 214 23.32 -25.66 -7.04
N GLY A 215 23.41 -26.90 -6.55
CA GLY A 215 24.65 -27.50 -6.05
C GLY A 215 25.08 -27.05 -4.66
N PHE A 216 24.23 -26.30 -3.92
CA PHE A 216 24.48 -25.91 -2.54
C PHE A 216 23.39 -26.42 -1.60
N GLU A 217 23.74 -26.62 -0.34
CA GLU A 217 22.82 -27.11 0.69
C GLU A 217 22.13 -25.94 1.41
N ILE A 218 20.85 -26.13 1.75
CA ILE A 218 20.06 -25.23 2.59
C ILE A 218 19.42 -26.03 3.72
N GLN A 219 19.11 -25.37 4.84
CA GLN A 219 18.47 -26.01 5.97
C GLN A 219 16.94 -25.96 5.82
N ILE A 220 16.24 -26.94 6.43
CA ILE A 220 14.77 -26.96 6.50
C ILE A 220 14.23 -25.67 7.12
N THR A 221 14.97 -25.07 8.06
CA THR A 221 14.64 -23.79 8.71
C THR A 221 14.73 -22.58 7.79
N ASP A 222 15.33 -22.72 6.61
CA ASP A 222 15.42 -21.67 5.60
C ASP A 222 14.19 -21.63 4.68
N ILE A 223 13.30 -22.61 4.85
CA ILE A 223 12.06 -22.75 4.09
C ILE A 223 10.87 -22.42 4.99
N LEU A 224 10.24 -21.29 4.69
CA LEU A 224 9.11 -20.75 5.43
C LEU A 224 7.81 -21.14 4.72
N TYR A 225 6.71 -21.13 5.47
CA TYR A 225 5.37 -21.32 4.92
C TYR A 225 4.58 -20.01 5.05
N ASP A 226 4.11 -19.48 3.93
CA ASP A 226 3.20 -18.32 3.89
C ASP A 226 1.75 -18.81 4.02
N PRO A 227 1.08 -18.59 5.16
CA PRO A 227 -0.30 -19.01 5.36
C PRO A 227 -1.32 -18.16 4.57
N ALA A 228 -0.98 -16.93 4.17
CA ALA A 228 -1.86 -16.07 3.38
C ALA A 228 -1.97 -16.56 1.93
N SER A 229 -0.87 -17.04 1.37
CA SER A 229 -0.81 -17.56 -0.01
C SER A 229 -0.87 -19.08 -0.07
N LYS A 230 -0.75 -19.75 1.08
CA LYS A 230 -0.71 -21.22 1.22
C LYS A 230 0.39 -21.83 0.35
N CYS A 231 1.60 -21.28 0.46
CA CYS A 231 2.76 -21.70 -0.32
C CYS A 231 4.04 -21.67 0.51
N PHE A 232 5.09 -22.29 -0.01
CA PHE A 232 6.43 -22.24 0.55
C PHE A 232 7.22 -21.10 -0.07
N VAL A 233 8.08 -20.50 0.75
CA VAL A 233 8.98 -19.41 0.37
C VAL A 233 10.33 -19.64 1.03
N LEU A 234 11.38 -19.00 0.52
CA LEU A 234 12.69 -19.03 1.14
C LEU A 234 12.88 -17.80 2.02
N LYS A 235 13.74 -17.92 3.03
CA LYS A 235 14.34 -16.76 3.68
C LYS A 235 15.07 -15.89 2.66
N GLU A 236 15.04 -14.59 2.88
CA GLU A 236 15.60 -13.61 1.94
C GLU A 236 17.07 -13.88 1.66
N GLU A 237 17.88 -14.24 2.66
CA GLU A 237 19.32 -14.52 2.49
C GLU A 237 19.59 -15.67 1.50
N VAL A 238 18.76 -16.72 1.54
CA VAL A 238 18.88 -17.87 0.63
C VAL A 238 18.44 -17.49 -0.77
N GLU A 239 17.31 -16.79 -0.88
CA GLU A 239 16.82 -16.31 -2.17
C GLU A 239 17.80 -15.30 -2.81
N GLN A 240 18.41 -14.41 -2.01
CA GLN A 240 19.47 -13.49 -2.45
C GLN A 240 20.65 -14.24 -3.07
N ASN A 241 21.10 -15.34 -2.46
CA ASN A 241 22.20 -16.15 -3.01
C ASN A 241 21.82 -16.80 -4.35
N MET A 242 20.57 -17.21 -4.52
CA MET A 242 20.06 -17.74 -5.80
C MET A 242 19.97 -16.66 -6.89
N LEU A 243 19.68 -15.42 -6.49
CA LEU A 243 19.45 -14.28 -7.38
C LEU A 243 20.68 -13.38 -7.56
N LYS A 244 21.85 -13.77 -7.02
CA LYS A 244 23.05 -12.92 -6.94
C LYS A 244 23.47 -12.28 -8.28
N ASP A 245 23.32 -13.00 -9.39
CA ASP A 245 23.78 -12.56 -10.71
C ASP A 245 22.77 -11.66 -11.42
N ILE A 246 21.55 -11.54 -10.88
CA ILE A 246 20.49 -10.66 -11.42
C ILE A 246 19.99 -9.65 -10.40
N LYS A 247 20.61 -9.58 -9.22
CA LYS A 247 20.25 -8.66 -8.15
C LYS A 247 20.29 -7.20 -8.65
N PRO A 248 19.20 -6.43 -8.51
CA PRO A 248 19.22 -4.99 -8.78
C PRO A 248 20.21 -4.28 -7.87
N GLU A 249 21.03 -3.41 -8.47
CA GLU A 249 22.01 -2.62 -7.75
C GLU A 249 21.54 -1.17 -7.61
N ARG A 250 21.78 -0.58 -6.43
CA ARG A 250 21.57 0.85 -6.26
C ARG A 250 22.51 1.59 -7.21
N ALA A 251 21.99 2.60 -7.89
CA ALA A 251 22.78 3.42 -8.79
C ALA A 251 23.84 4.19 -7.98
N VAL A 252 25.12 3.95 -8.24
CA VAL A 252 26.23 4.73 -7.65
C VAL A 252 26.58 5.92 -8.53
N GLU A 253 26.49 5.72 -9.84
CA GLU A 253 26.77 6.66 -10.92
C GLU A 253 25.70 6.51 -12.01
N PRO A 254 25.50 7.52 -12.87
CA PRO A 254 26.08 8.88 -12.85
C PRO A 254 25.38 9.84 -11.88
N ASP A 255 26.01 11.00 -11.64
CA ASP A 255 25.44 12.16 -10.92
C ASP A 255 24.22 12.76 -11.62
N GLU A 256 24.23 12.71 -12.95
CA GLU A 256 23.19 13.27 -13.81
C GLU A 256 22.37 12.17 -14.48
N ILE A 257 21.05 12.27 -14.34
CA ILE A 257 20.09 11.38 -15.00
C ILE A 257 19.07 12.21 -15.78
N ALA A 258 18.57 11.66 -16.88
CA ALA A 258 17.63 12.34 -17.75
C ALA A 258 16.26 11.69 -17.76
N LYS A 259 15.23 12.51 -17.92
CA LYS A 259 13.87 12.09 -18.26
C LYS A 259 13.41 12.80 -19.53
N TYR A 260 13.14 12.00 -20.55
CA TYR A 260 12.51 12.46 -21.79
C TYR A 260 11.00 12.53 -21.60
N THR A 261 10.38 13.62 -22.06
CA THR A 261 8.95 13.84 -21.92
C THR A 261 8.44 14.91 -22.90
N THR A 262 7.14 15.18 -22.88
CA THR A 262 6.50 16.25 -23.64
C THR A 262 6.77 17.63 -23.05
N LEU A 263 6.63 18.67 -23.87
CA LEU A 263 6.70 20.06 -23.42
C LEU A 263 5.60 20.38 -22.38
N ASP A 264 4.40 19.82 -22.54
CA ASP A 264 3.28 20.00 -21.60
C ASP A 264 3.65 19.52 -20.19
N THR A 265 4.34 18.38 -20.09
CA THR A 265 4.78 17.83 -18.81
C THR A 265 5.81 18.75 -18.15
N LEU A 266 6.75 19.29 -18.93
CA LEU A 266 7.72 20.26 -18.41
C LEU A 266 7.03 21.51 -17.87
N VAL A 267 6.07 22.07 -18.60
CA VAL A 267 5.31 23.26 -18.17
C VAL A 267 4.64 22.98 -16.82
N ALA A 268 3.98 21.82 -16.68
CA ALA A 268 3.37 21.43 -15.41
C ALA A 268 4.40 21.31 -14.28
N VAL A 269 5.54 20.66 -14.52
CA VAL A 269 6.61 20.51 -13.52
C VAL A 269 7.14 21.88 -13.05
N LEU A 270 7.40 22.79 -13.97
CA LEU A 270 7.89 24.14 -13.64
C LEU A 270 6.85 24.95 -12.88
N GLN A 271 5.59 24.98 -13.36
CA GLN A 271 4.48 25.71 -12.73
C GLN A 271 4.22 25.25 -11.30
N TRP A 272 4.07 23.94 -11.10
CA TRP A 272 3.63 23.39 -9.82
C TRP A 272 4.76 23.13 -8.84
N GLY A 273 6.00 23.05 -9.32
CA GLY A 273 7.13 22.75 -8.45
C GLY A 273 7.17 21.31 -7.97
N LYS A 274 6.57 20.41 -8.72
CA LYS A 274 6.37 19.02 -8.32
C LYS A 274 6.69 18.06 -9.44
N MET A 275 7.27 16.92 -9.08
CA MET A 275 7.41 15.77 -9.95
C MET A 275 6.32 14.77 -9.65
N ARG A 276 5.60 14.36 -10.71
CA ARG A 276 4.63 13.29 -10.66
C ARG A 276 5.32 11.94 -10.80
N MET A 277 4.97 11.00 -9.94
CA MET A 277 5.28 9.58 -10.08
C MET A 277 3.98 8.85 -10.39
N ASN A 278 3.97 8.04 -11.45
CA ASN A 278 2.77 7.36 -11.91
C ASN A 278 2.72 5.94 -11.33
N SER A 279 1.53 5.42 -11.10
CA SER A 279 1.38 4.02 -10.71
C SER A 279 1.89 3.08 -11.82
N ILE A 280 2.42 1.92 -11.41
CA ILE A 280 2.88 0.88 -12.33
C ILE A 280 1.76 0.31 -13.23
N VAL A 281 0.47 0.52 -12.90
CA VAL A 281 -0.67 0.08 -13.75
C VAL A 281 -0.59 0.64 -15.17
N SER A 282 0.03 1.81 -15.30
CA SER A 282 0.09 2.57 -16.55
C SER A 282 1.45 2.47 -17.23
N MET A 283 2.31 1.53 -16.84
CA MET A 283 3.57 1.30 -17.54
C MET A 283 3.29 1.11 -19.04
N ASN A 284 4.14 1.73 -19.86
CA ASN A 284 3.96 1.75 -21.32
C ASN A 284 4.05 0.35 -21.91
N ASP A 285 4.89 -0.52 -21.35
CA ASP A 285 4.99 -1.92 -21.69
C ASP A 285 4.60 -2.79 -20.48
N LYS A 286 3.40 -3.39 -20.54
CA LYS A 286 2.91 -4.31 -19.50
C LYS A 286 3.53 -5.70 -19.59
N THR A 287 4.16 -6.03 -20.72
CA THR A 287 4.83 -7.33 -20.90
C THR A 287 6.20 -7.34 -20.24
N GLU A 288 6.75 -6.15 -19.95
CA GLU A 288 8.07 -5.96 -19.35
C GLU A 288 8.26 -6.73 -18.04
N THR A 289 7.24 -6.81 -17.19
CA THR A 289 7.29 -7.64 -15.96
C THR A 289 6.60 -8.99 -16.12
N GLY A 290 5.76 -9.14 -17.15
CA GLY A 290 4.96 -10.34 -17.38
C GLY A 290 5.80 -11.58 -17.66
N PHE A 291 6.97 -11.44 -18.29
CA PHE A 291 7.85 -12.58 -18.57
C PHE A 291 8.37 -13.26 -17.29
N LEU A 292 8.39 -12.58 -16.14
CA LEU A 292 8.87 -13.13 -14.88
C LEU A 292 7.81 -13.91 -14.09
N GLU A 293 6.53 -13.84 -14.48
CA GLU A 293 5.44 -14.41 -13.68
C GLU A 293 5.59 -15.92 -13.45
N GLU A 294 6.04 -16.66 -14.47
CA GLU A 294 6.28 -18.11 -14.38
C GLU A 294 7.48 -18.48 -13.50
N TYR A 295 8.45 -17.59 -13.38
CA TYR A 295 9.63 -17.76 -12.53
C TYR A 295 9.35 -17.40 -11.07
N ILE A 296 8.44 -16.46 -10.85
CA ILE A 296 8.08 -15.99 -9.51
C ILE A 296 7.27 -17.05 -8.75
N ARG A 297 6.32 -17.73 -9.40
CA ARG A 297 5.44 -18.70 -8.73
C ARG A 297 4.99 -19.81 -9.68
N ASN A 298 4.85 -21.02 -9.14
CA ASN A 298 4.42 -22.20 -9.90
C ASN A 298 2.92 -22.52 -9.81
N TYR A 299 2.13 -21.65 -9.19
CA TYR A 299 0.70 -21.82 -8.96
C TYR A 299 -0.06 -20.55 -9.35
N LYS A 300 -1.36 -20.70 -9.64
CA LYS A 300 -2.28 -19.58 -9.78
C LYS A 300 -2.86 -19.23 -8.42
N GLU A 301 -2.91 -17.95 -8.10
CA GLU A 301 -3.61 -17.48 -6.91
C GLU A 301 -5.11 -17.48 -7.15
N ASP A 302 -5.88 -17.76 -6.09
CA ASP A 302 -7.34 -17.69 -6.14
C ASP A 302 -7.84 -16.26 -6.44
N PHE A 303 -6.97 -15.25 -6.28
CA PHE A 303 -7.23 -13.85 -6.61
C PHE A 303 -6.75 -13.44 -8.01
N ASP A 304 -6.21 -14.35 -8.83
CA ASP A 304 -5.78 -14.07 -10.21
C ASP A 304 -6.97 -13.82 -11.19
N GLU A 305 -8.17 -13.51 -10.68
CA GLU A 305 -9.17 -12.83 -11.50
C GLU A 305 -8.58 -11.52 -12.01
N GLU A 306 -8.65 -11.30 -13.33
CA GLU A 306 -7.94 -10.25 -14.07
C GLU A 306 -8.05 -8.86 -13.44
N CYS A 307 -9.16 -8.56 -12.77
CA CYS A 307 -9.39 -7.31 -12.06
C CYS A 307 -8.39 -7.07 -10.90
N ASN A 308 -8.11 -8.06 -10.05
CA ASN A 308 -7.34 -7.85 -8.81
C ASN A 308 -5.87 -7.48 -9.06
N LYS A 309 -5.28 -8.00 -10.15
CA LYS A 309 -3.89 -7.68 -10.55
C LYS A 309 -3.68 -6.18 -10.78
N TYR A 310 -4.68 -5.49 -11.33
CA TYR A 310 -4.59 -4.05 -11.62
C TYR A 310 -4.87 -3.17 -10.41
N LEU A 311 -5.62 -3.67 -9.42
CA LEU A 311 -6.00 -2.92 -8.22
C LEU A 311 -4.89 -2.81 -7.17
N PHE A 312 -3.98 -3.81 -7.05
CA PHE A 312 -2.83 -3.71 -6.13
C PHE A 312 -1.70 -2.82 -6.67
N ALA A 313 -1.59 -2.72 -7.98
CA ALA A 313 -0.61 -1.87 -8.66
C ALA A 313 -0.85 -0.37 -8.41
N ASP A 314 -2.00 0.04 -7.87
CA ASP A 314 -2.33 1.42 -7.49
C ASP A 314 -1.53 1.95 -6.28
N LYS A 315 -0.79 1.08 -5.57
CA LYS A 315 0.00 1.44 -4.38
C LYS A 315 1.52 1.57 -4.66
N GLU A 316 1.96 1.19 -5.85
CA GLU A 316 3.36 1.23 -6.31
C GLU A 316 3.55 2.31 -7.39
N PHE A 317 4.37 3.32 -7.10
CA PHE A 317 4.62 4.46 -8.00
C PHE A 317 6.04 4.45 -8.49
N ILE A 318 6.22 4.71 -9.79
CA ILE A 318 7.50 4.58 -10.46
C ILE A 318 7.84 5.82 -11.28
N THR A 319 9.12 6.18 -11.30
CA THR A 319 9.69 7.09 -12.28
C THR A 319 10.95 6.48 -12.88
N SER A 320 10.92 6.33 -14.21
CA SER A 320 12.07 5.93 -15.01
C SER A 320 12.90 7.12 -15.48
N PHE A 321 14.21 6.91 -15.51
CA PHE A 321 15.23 7.80 -16.01
C PHE A 321 16.23 7.04 -16.89
N THR A 322 17.05 7.77 -17.63
CA THR A 322 18.15 7.21 -18.42
C THR A 322 19.42 8.01 -18.20
N THR A 323 20.57 7.36 -18.34
CA THR A 323 21.88 8.03 -18.35
C THR A 323 22.27 8.55 -19.74
N ARG A 324 21.50 8.21 -20.79
CA ARG A 324 21.74 8.66 -22.18
C ARG A 324 21.16 10.06 -22.40
N ILE A 325 21.91 11.08 -21.98
CA ILE A 325 21.51 12.49 -22.14
C ILE A 325 21.72 12.97 -23.58
N ASP A 326 20.67 13.57 -24.15
CA ASP A 326 20.63 14.10 -25.51
C ASP A 326 21.00 13.06 -26.59
N ASP A 327 20.35 11.90 -26.47
CA ASP A 327 20.50 10.72 -27.32
C ASP A 327 19.33 10.52 -28.31
N LEU A 328 19.66 10.09 -29.54
CA LEU A 328 18.70 9.94 -30.64
C LEU A 328 17.63 8.87 -30.36
N ASP A 329 18.00 7.73 -29.79
CA ASP A 329 17.06 6.64 -29.55
C ASP A 329 16.08 7.05 -28.45
N MET A 330 16.59 7.71 -27.39
CA MET A 330 15.75 8.22 -26.31
C MET A 330 14.79 9.32 -26.79
N TRP A 331 15.25 10.19 -27.71
CA TRP A 331 14.37 11.18 -28.35
C TRP A 331 13.23 10.53 -29.14
N ARG A 332 13.52 9.45 -29.88
CA ARG A 332 12.54 8.71 -30.69
C ARG A 332 11.51 8.02 -29.80
N LEU A 333 11.97 7.32 -28.78
CA LEU A 333 11.14 6.46 -27.94
C LEU A 333 10.35 7.24 -26.87
N TYR A 334 10.99 8.20 -26.22
CA TYR A 334 10.45 8.84 -25.01
C TYR A 334 10.35 10.36 -25.11
N GLY A 335 10.99 10.98 -26.10
CA GLY A 335 11.04 12.43 -26.28
C GLY A 335 9.94 13.02 -27.16
N ASP A 336 8.75 12.41 -27.18
CA ASP A 336 7.62 12.81 -28.04
C ASP A 336 8.03 12.90 -29.53
N ASN A 337 8.61 11.80 -30.05
CA ASN A 337 9.17 11.75 -31.39
C ASN A 337 10.11 12.94 -31.69
N ALA A 338 11.05 13.20 -30.76
CA ALA A 338 11.99 14.31 -30.74
C ALA A 338 11.42 15.74 -30.70
N ARG A 339 10.12 15.91 -30.44
CA ARG A 339 9.49 17.24 -30.32
C ARG A 339 9.44 17.75 -28.89
N GLY A 340 9.59 16.85 -27.91
CA GLY A 340 9.51 17.13 -26.50
C GLY A 340 10.79 17.73 -25.93
N VAL A 341 11.06 17.39 -24.67
CA VAL A 341 12.23 17.85 -23.91
C VAL A 341 12.92 16.70 -23.19
N CYS A 342 14.20 16.89 -22.89
CA CYS A 342 14.99 16.06 -22.00
C CYS A 342 15.28 16.89 -20.75
N MET A 343 14.66 16.51 -19.64
CA MET A 343 14.90 17.10 -18.32
C MET A 343 16.09 16.40 -17.68
N VAL A 344 17.13 17.15 -17.32
CA VAL A 344 18.33 16.65 -16.66
C VAL A 344 18.23 16.93 -15.18
N PHE A 345 18.48 15.90 -14.38
CA PHE A 345 18.38 15.93 -12.94
C PHE A 345 19.72 15.58 -12.30
N GLU A 346 20.05 16.28 -11.23
CA GLU A 346 21.19 16.00 -10.37
C GLU A 346 20.72 15.34 -9.08
N ARG A 347 21.51 14.38 -8.60
CA ARG A 347 21.26 13.70 -7.33
C ARG A 347 21.64 14.58 -6.15
N ILE A 348 20.70 14.77 -5.22
CA ILE A 348 20.91 15.64 -4.04
C ILE A 348 21.68 14.89 -2.96
N ASN A 349 21.29 13.63 -2.71
CA ASN A 349 21.96 12.76 -1.74
C ASN A 349 21.93 11.30 -2.22
N LYS A 350 23.08 10.82 -2.70
CA LYS A 350 23.27 9.46 -3.22
C LYS A 350 23.05 8.38 -2.16
N ASP A 351 23.31 8.70 -0.89
CA ASP A 351 23.23 7.72 0.19
C ASP A 351 21.77 7.45 0.60
N SER A 352 20.88 8.41 0.34
CA SER A 352 19.46 8.33 0.71
C SER A 352 18.50 8.13 -0.46
N ASP A 353 18.95 8.28 -1.71
CA ASP A 353 18.05 8.03 -2.84
C ASP A 353 17.87 6.52 -3.07
N GLU A 354 16.62 6.13 -3.34
CA GLU A 354 16.24 4.75 -3.67
C GLU A 354 16.28 4.55 -5.19
N LEU A 355 17.33 5.05 -5.86
CA LEU A 355 17.52 4.90 -7.29
C LEU A 355 18.25 3.58 -7.60
N PHE A 356 17.65 2.75 -8.44
CA PHE A 356 18.22 1.46 -8.83
C PHE A 356 18.49 1.41 -10.33
N ASN A 357 19.61 0.78 -10.71
CA ASN A 357 19.89 0.45 -12.09
C ASN A 357 19.03 -0.74 -12.52
N ILE A 358 18.61 -0.75 -13.79
CA ILE A 358 18.01 -1.94 -14.38
C ILE A 358 19.08 -3.02 -14.55
N SER A 359 18.77 -4.23 -14.07
CA SER A 359 19.53 -5.44 -14.38
C SER A 359 18.99 -6.06 -15.67
N TYR A 360 19.86 -6.12 -16.68
CA TYR A 360 19.52 -6.61 -18.01
C TYR A 360 19.87 -8.09 -18.12
N ILE A 361 18.84 -8.92 -18.31
CA ILE A 361 18.93 -10.37 -18.32
C ILE A 361 18.74 -10.89 -19.74
N ALA A 362 19.59 -11.82 -20.18
CA ALA A 362 19.36 -12.53 -21.43
C ALA A 362 18.14 -13.47 -21.30
N GLU A 363 17.36 -13.61 -22.38
CA GLU A 363 16.18 -14.49 -22.43
C GLU A 363 16.49 -15.94 -21.98
N LYS A 364 17.73 -16.41 -22.23
CA LYS A 364 18.25 -17.70 -21.80
C LYS A 364 19.38 -17.55 -20.78
N SER A 365 19.10 -16.93 -19.65
CA SER A 365 20.07 -16.86 -18.55
C SER A 365 20.07 -18.15 -17.73
N ASP A 366 21.24 -18.60 -17.29
CA ASP A 366 21.39 -19.79 -16.43
C ASP A 366 20.58 -19.65 -15.12
N VAL A 367 20.48 -18.43 -14.59
CA VAL A 367 19.69 -18.12 -13.40
C VAL A 367 18.20 -18.40 -13.63
N LEU A 368 17.62 -17.84 -14.71
CA LEU A 368 16.21 -18.07 -15.03
C LEU A 368 15.95 -19.54 -15.39
N GLU A 369 16.85 -20.21 -16.10
CA GLU A 369 16.71 -21.64 -16.39
C GLU A 369 16.68 -22.50 -15.12
N LYS A 370 17.53 -22.20 -14.13
CA LYS A 370 17.53 -22.90 -12.84
C LYS A 370 16.26 -22.63 -12.05
N ILE A 371 15.76 -21.39 -12.06
CA ILE A 371 14.48 -21.04 -11.42
C ILE A 371 13.34 -21.79 -12.09
N ALA A 372 13.24 -21.79 -13.42
CA ALA A 372 12.20 -22.51 -14.14
C ALA A 372 12.21 -24.01 -13.82
N LYS A 373 13.41 -24.65 -13.84
CA LYS A 373 13.57 -26.06 -13.46
C LYS A 373 13.09 -26.32 -12.03
N LEU A 374 13.38 -25.42 -11.09
CA LEU A 374 12.92 -25.53 -9.71
C LEU A 374 11.40 -25.40 -9.62
N GLN A 375 10.82 -24.36 -10.24
CA GLN A 375 9.38 -24.12 -10.22
C GLN A 375 8.60 -25.31 -10.81
N ASP A 376 9.06 -25.85 -11.94
CA ASP A 376 8.47 -27.03 -12.58
C ASP A 376 8.61 -28.29 -11.72
N ALA A 377 9.79 -28.54 -11.14
CA ALA A 377 10.00 -29.68 -10.27
C ALA A 377 9.10 -29.62 -9.03
N LEU A 378 8.97 -28.44 -8.40
CA LEU A 378 8.10 -28.23 -7.25
C LEU A 378 6.63 -28.42 -7.62
N LYS A 379 6.22 -27.93 -8.78
CA LYS A 379 4.86 -28.10 -9.31
C LYS A 379 4.53 -29.58 -9.52
N ASN A 380 5.46 -30.35 -10.11
CA ASN A 380 5.31 -31.79 -10.32
C ASN A 380 5.22 -32.58 -9.00
N ASN A 381 5.78 -32.04 -7.91
CA ASN A 381 5.66 -32.60 -6.56
C ASN A 381 4.46 -32.05 -5.77
N SER A 382 3.54 -31.31 -6.41
CA SER A 382 2.38 -30.66 -5.77
C SER A 382 2.77 -29.68 -4.64
N ILE A 383 3.92 -29.03 -4.78
CA ILE A 383 4.43 -28.03 -3.84
C ILE A 383 4.21 -26.65 -4.43
N ARG A 384 3.30 -25.87 -3.83
CA ARG A 384 3.14 -24.45 -4.16
C ARG A 384 4.33 -23.67 -3.63
N PHE A 385 5.03 -22.94 -4.49
CA PHE A 385 6.24 -22.21 -4.14
C PHE A 385 6.25 -20.82 -4.79
N ARG A 386 6.80 -19.84 -4.07
CA ARG A 386 6.96 -18.46 -4.53
C ARG A 386 8.34 -17.91 -4.19
N MET A 387 8.93 -17.21 -5.16
CA MET A 387 10.14 -16.40 -5.04
C MET A 387 9.75 -14.96 -4.70
N ASN A 388 9.86 -14.59 -3.42
CA ASN A 388 9.40 -13.28 -2.94
C ASN A 388 10.35 -12.17 -3.34
N LEU A 389 11.65 -12.44 -3.25
CA LEU A 389 12.66 -11.46 -3.61
C LEU A 389 12.69 -11.24 -5.12
N LEU A 390 12.52 -12.29 -5.94
CA LEU A 390 12.37 -12.13 -7.38
C LEU A 390 11.12 -11.29 -7.71
N LYS A 391 10.02 -11.47 -6.98
CA LYS A 391 8.82 -10.63 -7.12
C LYS A 391 9.13 -9.15 -6.85
N LYS A 392 9.92 -8.85 -5.80
CA LYS A 392 10.38 -7.48 -5.51
C LYS A 392 11.30 -6.93 -6.60
N TYR A 393 12.16 -7.77 -7.16
CA TYR A 393 13.11 -7.38 -8.21
C TYR A 393 12.45 -7.17 -9.57
N GLN A 394 11.27 -7.73 -9.84
CA GLN A 394 10.65 -7.74 -11.17
C GLN A 394 10.61 -6.37 -11.87
N HIS A 395 10.47 -5.27 -11.12
CA HIS A 395 10.40 -3.91 -11.67
C HIS A 395 11.77 -3.30 -11.99
N PHE A 396 12.85 -4.00 -11.70
CA PHE A 396 14.22 -3.60 -11.96
C PHE A 396 14.95 -4.60 -12.87
N LEU A 397 14.20 -5.55 -13.45
CA LEU A 397 14.72 -6.55 -14.38
C LEU A 397 14.13 -6.29 -15.77
N LYS A 398 14.97 -6.30 -16.80
CA LYS A 398 14.56 -6.22 -18.20
C LYS A 398 15.31 -7.22 -19.05
N LEU A 399 14.75 -7.57 -20.22
CA LEU A 399 15.49 -8.32 -21.22
C LEU A 399 16.67 -7.50 -21.76
N SER A 400 17.75 -8.19 -22.12
CA SER A 400 19.00 -7.58 -22.61
C SER A 400 18.84 -6.71 -23.85
N ASP A 401 17.80 -6.94 -24.65
CA ASP A 401 17.51 -6.16 -25.86
C ASP A 401 17.20 -4.68 -25.53
N TYR A 402 16.78 -4.40 -24.30
CA TYR A 402 16.53 -3.05 -23.79
C TYR A 402 17.75 -2.41 -23.12
N SER A 403 18.90 -3.08 -23.10
CA SER A 403 20.14 -2.57 -22.46
C SER A 403 20.60 -1.22 -23.00
N SER A 404 20.27 -0.93 -24.26
CA SER A 404 20.55 0.36 -24.88
C SER A 404 19.83 1.53 -24.20
N GLU A 405 18.78 1.31 -23.39
CA GLU A 405 18.09 2.39 -22.69
C GLU A 405 18.91 2.97 -21.53
N SER A 406 19.87 2.20 -20.99
CA SER A 406 20.64 2.54 -19.79
C SER A 406 19.75 3.14 -18.68
N GLU A 407 18.64 2.44 -18.40
CA GLU A 407 17.57 2.90 -17.52
C GLU A 407 17.93 2.74 -16.05
N CYS A 408 17.49 3.71 -15.24
CA CYS A 408 17.42 3.60 -13.80
C CYS A 408 16.02 4.03 -13.31
N ARG A 409 15.59 3.48 -12.17
CA ARG A 409 14.23 3.63 -11.65
C ARG A 409 14.22 4.04 -10.20
N LEU A 410 13.35 4.99 -9.90
CA LEU A 410 12.93 5.32 -8.55
C LEU A 410 11.53 4.72 -8.34
N MET A 411 11.36 3.95 -7.28
CA MET A 411 10.07 3.37 -6.90
C MET A 411 9.68 3.83 -5.49
N VAL A 412 8.40 4.09 -5.27
CA VAL A 412 7.86 4.54 -4.00
C VAL A 412 6.54 3.83 -3.74
N ASN A 413 6.39 3.28 -2.55
CA ASN A 413 5.12 2.73 -2.06
C ASN A 413 4.32 3.82 -1.34
N SER A 414 3.06 4.02 -1.76
CA SER A 414 2.15 4.95 -1.08
C SER A 414 0.74 4.39 -1.02
N LYS A 415 0.09 4.53 0.14
CA LYS A 415 -1.34 4.22 0.30
C LYS A 415 -2.26 5.32 -0.20
N LYS A 416 -1.73 6.54 -0.34
CA LYS A 416 -2.50 7.72 -0.75
C LYS A 416 -2.06 8.16 -2.13
N THR A 417 -3.05 8.47 -2.96
CA THR A 417 -2.88 9.08 -4.28
C THR A 417 -3.14 10.57 -4.16
N ASP A 418 -2.37 11.39 -4.86
CA ASP A 418 -2.62 12.84 -4.93
C ASP A 418 -3.64 13.19 -6.03
N GLY A 419 -3.83 12.30 -7.00
CA GLY A 419 -4.84 12.46 -8.04
C GLY A 419 -4.84 11.32 -9.05
N TRP A 420 -5.61 11.53 -10.12
CA TRP A 420 -5.83 10.57 -11.20
C TRP A 420 -5.73 11.27 -12.56
N PHE A 421 -5.25 10.56 -13.57
CA PHE A 421 -5.25 11.04 -14.96
C PHE A 421 -5.46 9.87 -15.93
N ILE A 422 -5.87 10.15 -17.17
CA ILE A 422 -5.92 9.13 -18.22
C ILE A 422 -4.57 9.16 -18.95
N ASN A 423 -3.82 8.06 -18.88
CA ASN A 423 -2.59 7.92 -19.65
C ASN A 423 -2.95 7.87 -21.15
N ARG A 424 -2.37 8.79 -21.94
CA ARG A 424 -2.70 8.93 -23.36
C ARG A 424 -2.20 7.78 -24.22
N ASP A 425 -1.16 7.07 -23.77
CA ASP A 425 -0.52 6.01 -24.55
C ASP A 425 -1.33 4.71 -24.51
N ASN A 426 -1.96 4.40 -23.37
CA ASN A 426 -2.70 3.14 -23.15
C ASN A 426 -4.18 3.33 -22.73
N GLY A 427 -4.64 4.56 -22.52
CA GLY A 427 -6.03 4.88 -22.15
C GLY A 427 -6.42 4.55 -20.71
N ILE A 428 -5.45 4.21 -19.85
CA ILE A 428 -5.73 3.73 -18.48
C ILE A 428 -5.92 4.91 -17.53
N LEU A 429 -7.00 4.86 -16.74
CA LEU A 429 -7.17 5.74 -15.58
C LEU A 429 -6.11 5.37 -14.53
N THR A 430 -5.18 6.27 -14.32
CA THR A 430 -3.93 6.02 -13.61
C THR A 430 -3.84 6.91 -12.38
N PRO A 431 -3.65 6.35 -11.18
CA PRO A 431 -3.35 7.13 -9.99
C PRO A 431 -1.91 7.62 -10.03
N TYR A 432 -1.68 8.76 -9.37
CA TYR A 432 -0.33 9.31 -9.21
C TYR A 432 -0.11 9.89 -7.82
N ILE A 433 1.16 10.02 -7.48
CA ILE A 433 1.63 10.85 -6.36
C ILE A 433 2.51 11.99 -6.90
N GLU A 434 2.63 13.04 -6.13
CA GLU A 434 3.47 14.19 -6.43
C GLU A 434 4.45 14.45 -5.28
N LYS A 435 5.71 14.64 -5.64
CA LYS A 435 6.75 15.05 -4.71
C LYS A 435 7.25 16.42 -5.07
N LYS A 436 7.52 17.26 -4.07
CA LYS A 436 8.04 18.61 -4.30
C LYS A 436 9.47 18.54 -4.84
N LEU A 437 9.77 19.28 -5.89
CA LEU A 437 11.15 19.48 -6.33
C LEU A 437 11.87 20.38 -5.34
N VAL A 438 13.08 19.99 -4.93
CA VAL A 438 13.91 20.82 -4.04
C VAL A 438 14.19 22.15 -4.70
N ARG A 439 13.81 23.23 -4.01
CA ARG A 439 14.09 24.61 -4.44
C ARG A 439 15.15 25.32 -3.63
N GLU A 440 15.44 24.88 -2.38
CA GLU A 440 16.64 25.23 -1.56
C GLU A 440 16.51 24.93 -0.03
N VAL A 441 15.43 24.33 0.49
CA VAL A 441 15.27 24.04 1.94
C VAL A 441 14.67 22.65 2.19
N GLU A 442 15.09 22.01 3.29
CA GLU A 442 14.57 20.73 3.80
C GLU A 442 13.08 20.86 4.18
N GLU A 443 12.25 20.08 3.49
CA GLU A 443 10.83 19.88 3.75
C GLU A 443 10.56 18.36 3.75
N ASP A 444 9.51 17.94 4.45
CA ASP A 444 8.99 16.58 4.31
C ASP A 444 8.38 16.38 2.90
N ASN A 445 8.49 15.18 2.33
CA ASN A 445 8.00 14.80 0.98
C ASN A 445 8.73 15.45 -0.22
N ILE A 446 10.06 15.53 -0.12
CA ILE A 446 10.96 15.98 -1.18
C ILE A 446 11.20 14.90 -2.24
N TYR A 447 11.27 15.31 -3.51
CA TYR A 447 11.79 14.50 -4.60
C TYR A 447 13.32 14.43 -4.50
N PRO A 448 13.95 13.23 -4.60
CA PRO A 448 15.37 13.05 -4.28
C PRO A 448 16.34 13.69 -5.29
N PHE A 449 15.81 14.28 -6.37
CA PHE A 449 16.60 14.88 -7.44
C PHE A 449 16.25 16.35 -7.66
N ARG A 450 17.26 17.15 -8.00
CA ARG A 450 17.12 18.54 -8.41
C ARG A 450 17.08 18.62 -9.93
N LEU A 451 16.14 19.37 -10.50
CA LEU A 451 16.15 19.68 -11.93
C LEU A 451 17.29 20.66 -12.23
N SER A 452 18.33 20.23 -12.95
CA SER A 452 19.53 21.02 -13.26
C SER A 452 19.56 21.54 -14.70
N GLY A 453 18.80 20.92 -15.60
CA GLY A 453 18.84 21.27 -17.01
C GLY A 453 17.63 20.87 -17.84
N ILE A 454 17.43 21.58 -18.94
CA ILE A 454 16.40 21.30 -19.95
C ILE A 454 17.05 21.35 -21.33
N ILE A 455 16.85 20.29 -22.11
CA ILE A 455 17.27 20.22 -23.51
C ILE A 455 16.02 20.13 -24.38
N LEU A 456 15.88 21.03 -25.35
CA LEU A 456 14.78 20.98 -26.32
C LEU A 456 15.07 19.95 -27.42
N GLY A 457 14.07 19.15 -27.75
CA GLY A 457 14.18 18.12 -28.78
C GLY A 457 14.48 18.68 -30.17
N PRO A 458 15.22 17.94 -31.00
CA PRO A 458 15.72 18.45 -32.29
C PRO A 458 14.61 18.65 -33.32
N ALA A 459 13.43 18.06 -33.13
CA ALA A 459 12.24 18.29 -33.95
C ALA A 459 11.22 19.23 -33.29
N SER A 460 11.55 19.85 -32.16
CA SER A 460 10.68 20.85 -31.52
C SER A 460 10.40 21.99 -32.51
N ARG A 461 9.15 22.43 -32.57
CA ARG A 461 8.75 23.62 -33.35
C ARG A 461 9.23 24.87 -32.63
N GLU A 462 9.51 25.94 -33.38
CA GLU A 462 9.85 27.26 -32.83
C GLU A 462 10.93 27.21 -31.72
N GLN A 463 11.98 26.41 -31.91
CA GLN A 463 12.93 26.07 -30.83
C GLN A 463 13.49 27.28 -30.09
N THR A 464 13.87 28.33 -30.82
CA THR A 464 14.41 29.56 -30.22
C THR A 464 13.36 30.25 -29.36
N ALA A 465 12.12 30.39 -29.85
CA ALA A 465 11.06 31.03 -29.09
C ALA A 465 10.72 30.21 -27.83
N ASN A 466 10.53 28.89 -27.99
CA ASN A 466 10.24 28.00 -26.87
C ASN A 466 11.36 27.98 -25.83
N MET A 467 12.62 27.96 -26.25
CA MET A 467 13.77 28.05 -25.35
C MET A 467 13.74 29.35 -24.52
N MET A 468 13.45 30.49 -25.14
CA MET A 468 13.36 31.77 -24.43
C MET A 468 12.17 31.81 -23.46
N GLN A 469 11.02 31.21 -23.83
CA GLN A 469 9.87 31.11 -22.94
C GLN A 469 10.14 30.21 -21.73
N ILE A 470 10.82 29.06 -21.95
CA ILE A 470 11.22 28.16 -20.86
C ILE A 470 12.20 28.87 -19.92
N LEU A 471 13.20 29.59 -20.44
CA LEU A 471 14.13 30.39 -19.63
C LEU A 471 13.39 31.42 -18.78
N TYR A 472 12.45 32.16 -19.37
CA TYR A 472 11.65 33.14 -18.66
C TYR A 472 10.82 32.51 -17.55
N MET A 473 10.15 31.40 -17.84
CA MET A 473 9.34 30.64 -16.88
C MET A 473 10.19 30.07 -15.73
N ALA A 474 11.34 29.47 -16.04
CA ALA A 474 12.26 28.93 -15.05
C ALA A 474 12.74 30.03 -14.09
N ALA A 475 13.08 31.22 -14.61
CA ALA A 475 13.45 32.37 -13.79
C ALA A 475 12.29 32.86 -12.90
N GLN A 476 11.08 32.95 -13.43
CA GLN A 476 9.89 33.32 -12.64
C GLN A 476 9.59 32.33 -11.51
N CYS A 477 9.78 31.04 -11.79
CA CYS A 477 9.60 29.96 -10.83
C CYS A 477 10.84 29.71 -9.96
N GLN A 478 11.88 30.55 -10.06
CA GLN A 478 13.11 30.52 -9.28
C GLN A 478 13.93 29.22 -9.42
N TYR A 479 13.93 28.62 -10.61
CA TYR A 479 14.83 27.52 -10.92
C TYR A 479 16.20 28.02 -11.37
N SER A 480 17.25 27.46 -10.78
CA SER A 480 18.62 27.58 -11.28
C SER A 480 18.94 26.37 -12.15
N LEU A 481 18.80 26.52 -13.47
CA LEU A 481 19.02 25.45 -14.45
C LEU A 481 19.56 25.99 -15.77
N PHE A 482 20.17 25.12 -16.58
CA PHE A 482 20.50 25.44 -17.97
C PHE A 482 19.33 25.11 -18.91
N VAL A 483 19.19 25.87 -20.00
CA VAL A 483 18.28 25.53 -21.10
C VAL A 483 19.06 25.60 -22.40
N LYS A 484 19.03 24.52 -23.20
CA LYS A 484 19.71 24.45 -24.50
C LYS A 484 18.90 23.68 -25.53
N GLN A 485 19.28 23.84 -26.80
CA GLN A 485 18.80 22.97 -27.87
C GLN A 485 19.62 21.67 -27.92
N SER A 486 19.00 20.59 -28.39
CA SER A 486 19.70 19.34 -28.66
C SER A 486 20.88 19.56 -29.60
N LYS A 487 21.99 18.86 -29.34
CA LYS A 487 23.16 18.82 -30.24
C LYS A 487 22.88 18.05 -31.53
N ILE A 488 21.80 17.25 -31.54
CA ILE A 488 21.40 16.44 -32.69
C ILE A 488 20.69 17.35 -33.67
N THR A 489 21.18 17.42 -34.91
CA THR A 489 20.63 18.32 -35.94
C THR A 489 19.81 17.58 -37.00
N SER A 490 19.90 16.25 -37.06
CA SER A 490 19.13 15.40 -37.96
C SER A 490 18.38 14.33 -37.18
N TYR A 491 17.06 14.29 -37.37
CA TYR A 491 16.15 13.33 -36.74
C TYR A 491 15.66 12.22 -37.71
N ARG A 492 16.10 12.26 -38.97
CA ARG A 492 15.74 11.24 -39.98
C ARG A 492 16.55 9.96 -39.82
#